data_AF-A0A662EUX0-F1
#
_entry.id   AF-A0A662EUX0-F1
#
_cell.length_a   1.000
_cell.length_b   1.000
_cell.length_c   1.000
_cell.angle_alpha   90.00
_cell.angle_beta   90.00
_cell.angle_gamma   90.00
#
_symmetry.space_group_name_H-M   'P 1'
#
loop_
_entity.id
_entity.type
_entity.pdbx_description
1 polymer ?
#
loop_
_entity_poly.entity_id
_entity_poly.type
_entity_poly.pdbx_seq_one_letter_code
_entity_poly.pdbx_strand_id
1 'polypeptide(L)'
;MEWLVDLGDVVCNLDKAIWLSKSLVEYLDGSKFQQNRLPDFEPPKGISIGSLEHMLHLFYATIFDSLRSSEKVYSDMRRFVNAFGAKEILDFSYEDIIKGSEELGVLDNGIGKPMKALYENCKKLRNEYNGDPRNIFMGIRDVNEALARVSEFKLIGLGKASLFIKNAIKAGVAEFDNQQEMPIKIDRHVIRISYGQGVIHRLPQPRDFKYKGKNLKSSKVIRAYRSCMFESPLRKLYIMVTKQTGISQLELDDAFWAVGSLGCARKDYKACNGLCPLEPCTVLAKTTHSGTFYQFWIDTRRGHVGQRDMFKGKF
;
A
#
# COMPACT_ATOMS: atom_id res chain seq x y z
N MET A 1 15.76 -7.57 25.03
CA MET A 1 16.10 -6.14 25.22
C MET A 1 15.37 -5.41 24.12
N GLU A 2 14.25 -4.74 24.41
CA GLU A 2 13.42 -4.12 23.36
C GLU A 2 14.19 -2.96 22.69
N TRP A 3 14.47 -3.09 21.39
CA TRP A 3 15.05 -2.00 20.61
C TRP A 3 13.96 -1.02 20.19
N LEU A 4 13.84 0.06 20.94
CA LEU A 4 13.00 1.20 20.59
C LEU A 4 13.76 2.12 19.64
N VAL A 5 13.24 2.30 18.44
CA VAL A 5 13.75 3.29 17.48
C VAL A 5 12.90 4.55 17.63
N ASP A 6 13.51 5.60 18.18
CA ASP A 6 12.94 6.94 18.19
C ASP A 6 13.08 7.55 16.78
N LEU A 7 11.94 7.75 16.11
CA LEU A 7 11.87 8.38 14.80
C LEU A 7 11.15 9.74 14.87
N GLY A 8 11.19 10.40 16.04
CA GLY A 8 10.54 11.67 16.35
C GLY A 8 9.32 11.47 17.25
N ASP A 9 8.14 11.89 16.80
CA ASP A 9 6.89 11.81 17.59
C ASP A 9 6.34 10.37 17.77
N VAL A 10 7.12 9.36 17.38
CA VAL A 10 6.69 7.97 17.24
C VAL A 10 7.80 7.03 17.69
N VAL A 11 7.41 6.09 18.55
CA VAL A 11 8.30 5.02 19.02
C VAL A 11 7.96 3.75 18.25
N CYS A 12 8.95 3.18 17.57
CA CYS A 12 8.84 1.90 16.89
C CYS A 12 9.59 0.80 17.67
N ASN A 13 9.00 -0.38 17.80
CA ASN A 13 9.61 -1.55 18.42
C ASN A 13 10.16 -2.48 17.31
N LEU A 14 11.49 -2.52 17.18
CA LEU A 14 12.17 -3.27 16.13
C LEU A 14 12.02 -4.79 16.31
N ASP A 15 12.11 -5.30 17.54
CA ASP A 15 12.00 -6.74 17.80
C ASP A 15 10.61 -7.26 17.42
N LYS A 16 9.56 -6.49 17.75
CA LYS A 16 8.19 -6.79 17.30
C LYS A 16 8.04 -6.68 15.80
N ALA A 17 8.70 -5.72 15.15
CA ALA A 17 8.68 -5.60 13.70
C ALA A 17 9.32 -6.83 13.02
N ILE A 18 10.47 -7.29 13.54
CA ILE A 18 11.16 -8.49 13.08
C ILE A 18 10.29 -9.72 13.26
N TRP A 19 9.73 -9.92 14.46
CA TRP A 19 8.83 -11.04 14.73
C TRP A 19 7.62 -11.01 13.79
N LEU A 20 6.98 -9.84 13.66
CA LEU A 20 5.82 -9.66 12.80
C LEU A 20 6.14 -10.00 11.33
N SER A 21 7.25 -9.48 10.80
CA SER A 21 7.67 -9.75 9.42
C SER A 21 7.89 -11.24 9.17
N LYS A 22 8.54 -11.95 10.10
CA LYS A 22 8.74 -13.40 10.00
C LYS A 22 7.41 -14.15 10.01
N SER A 23 6.53 -13.87 10.98
CA SER A 23 5.22 -14.52 11.10
C SER A 23 4.33 -14.27 9.87
N LEU A 24 4.40 -13.08 9.28
CA LEU A 24 3.67 -12.74 8.06
C LEU A 24 4.13 -13.56 6.86
N VAL A 25 5.45 -13.65 6.65
CA VAL A 25 6.02 -14.41 5.53
C VAL A 25 5.83 -15.91 5.72
N GLU A 26 6.07 -16.43 6.92
CA GLU A 26 5.81 -17.85 7.24
C GLU A 26 4.35 -18.22 7.01
N TYR A 27 3.40 -17.34 7.38
CA TYR A 27 2.00 -17.55 7.05
C TYR A 27 1.75 -17.55 5.55
N LEU A 28 2.37 -16.64 4.79
CA LEU A 28 2.21 -16.61 3.34
C LEU A 28 2.70 -17.91 2.69
N ASP A 29 3.84 -18.43 3.14
CA ASP A 29 4.46 -19.66 2.64
C ASP A 29 3.70 -20.93 3.05
N GLY A 30 3.26 -20.98 4.32
CA GLY A 30 2.55 -22.14 4.88
C GLY A 30 1.05 -22.16 4.60
N SER A 31 0.45 -21.02 4.28
CA SER A 31 -0.96 -20.96 3.91
C SER A 31 -1.15 -21.44 2.46
N LYS A 32 -2.34 -21.95 2.15
CA LYS A 32 -2.77 -22.16 0.74
C LYS A 32 -2.96 -20.83 -0.01
N PHE A 33 -2.37 -19.72 0.45
CA PHE A 33 -2.38 -18.46 -0.27
C PHE A 33 -1.51 -18.62 -1.51
N GLN A 34 -2.17 -18.90 -2.62
CA GLN A 34 -1.52 -18.94 -3.91
C GLN A 34 -1.21 -17.48 -4.31
N GLN A 35 0.04 -17.21 -4.71
CA GLN A 35 0.47 -15.89 -5.17
C GLN A 35 -0.41 -15.33 -6.30
N ASN A 36 -1.09 -16.19 -7.06
CA ASN A 36 -2.09 -15.84 -8.07
C ASN A 36 -3.33 -15.08 -7.53
N ARG A 37 -3.46 -14.94 -6.20
CA ARG A 37 -4.52 -14.15 -5.57
C ARG A 37 -4.17 -12.68 -5.39
N LEU A 38 -2.92 -12.30 -5.63
CA LEU A 38 -2.53 -10.89 -5.63
C LEU A 38 -3.18 -10.19 -6.85
N PRO A 39 -3.81 -9.02 -6.69
CA PRO A 39 -4.60 -8.41 -7.77
C PRO A 39 -3.78 -8.06 -9.01
N ASP A 40 -2.49 -7.80 -8.80
CA ASP A 40 -1.48 -7.39 -9.76
C ASP A 40 -0.72 -8.57 -10.40
N PHE A 41 -1.01 -9.81 -9.99
CA PHE A 41 -0.39 -10.99 -10.58
C PHE A 41 -1.02 -11.38 -11.93
N GLU A 42 -2.33 -11.19 -12.08
CA GLU A 42 -3.06 -11.61 -13.27
C GLU A 42 -2.94 -10.54 -14.39
N PRO A 43 -2.27 -10.83 -15.52
CA PRO A 43 -2.24 -9.94 -16.67
C PRO A 43 -3.59 -9.92 -17.41
N PRO A 44 -3.85 -8.93 -18.29
CA PRO A 44 -5.02 -8.98 -19.16
C PRO A 44 -4.95 -10.16 -20.16
N LYS A 45 -6.08 -10.48 -20.80
CA LYS A 45 -6.23 -11.72 -21.57
C LYS A 45 -5.28 -11.75 -22.76
N GLY A 46 -4.50 -12.83 -22.87
CA GLY A 46 -3.56 -13.02 -23.99
C GLY A 46 -2.28 -12.19 -23.89
N ILE A 47 -2.07 -11.44 -22.80
CA ILE A 47 -0.85 -10.68 -22.56
C ILE A 47 0.13 -11.51 -21.73
N SER A 48 1.37 -11.58 -22.20
CA SER A 48 2.45 -12.31 -21.51
C SER A 48 3.07 -11.48 -20.39
N ILE A 49 3.40 -12.12 -19.27
CA ILE A 49 4.11 -11.47 -18.17
C ILE A 49 5.44 -10.88 -18.69
N GLY A 50 5.72 -9.64 -18.30
CA GLY A 50 6.93 -8.89 -18.69
C GLY A 50 6.88 -8.25 -20.08
N SER A 51 5.81 -8.47 -20.88
CA SER A 51 5.65 -7.80 -22.17
C SER A 51 5.40 -6.28 -22.00
N LEU A 52 5.54 -5.54 -23.09
CA LEU A 52 5.19 -4.12 -23.15
C LEU A 52 3.75 -3.88 -22.64
N GLU A 53 2.80 -4.65 -23.16
CA GLU A 53 1.38 -4.54 -22.82
C GLU A 53 1.11 -4.86 -21.35
N HIS A 54 1.84 -5.83 -20.78
CA HIS A 54 1.77 -6.14 -19.35
C HIS A 54 2.26 -4.96 -18.51
N MET A 55 3.41 -4.38 -18.86
CA MET A 55 3.98 -3.27 -18.13
C MET A 55 3.14 -1.99 -18.27
N LEU A 56 2.52 -1.77 -19.43
CA LEU A 56 1.53 -0.70 -19.62
C LEU A 56 0.31 -0.90 -18.72
N HIS A 57 -0.26 -2.12 -18.67
CA HIS A 57 -1.36 -2.43 -17.76
C HIS A 57 -1.02 -2.11 -16.29
N LEU A 58 0.15 -2.57 -15.81
CA LEU A 58 0.61 -2.32 -14.44
C LEU A 58 0.85 -0.83 -14.18
N PHE A 59 1.44 -0.11 -15.14
CA PHE A 59 1.68 1.32 -15.07
C PHE A 59 0.36 2.09 -14.95
N TYR A 60 -0.62 1.77 -15.79
CA TYR A 60 -1.95 2.38 -15.73
C TYR A 60 -2.63 2.09 -14.40
N ALA A 61 -2.68 0.81 -13.96
CA ALA A 61 -3.33 0.41 -12.72
C ALA A 61 -2.73 1.13 -11.49
N THR A 62 -1.42 1.29 -11.46
CA THR A 62 -0.69 1.98 -10.37
C THR A 62 -1.19 3.42 -10.15
N ILE A 63 -1.55 4.13 -11.22
CA ILE A 63 -2.09 5.50 -11.13
C ILE A 63 -3.38 5.53 -10.32
N PHE A 64 -4.22 4.50 -10.44
CA PHE A 64 -5.52 4.38 -9.78
C PHE A 64 -5.46 3.69 -8.41
N ASP A 65 -4.30 3.16 -8.01
CA ASP A 65 -4.14 2.39 -6.77
C ASP A 65 -4.11 3.29 -5.52
N SER A 66 -5.24 3.96 -5.26
CA SER A 66 -5.49 4.84 -4.13
C SER A 66 -6.98 4.91 -3.84
N LEU A 67 -7.35 4.92 -2.56
CA LEU A 67 -8.73 5.12 -2.09
C LEU A 67 -9.74 4.03 -2.49
N ARG A 68 -9.36 3.08 -3.35
CA ARG A 68 -10.15 1.92 -3.80
C ARG A 68 -9.53 0.62 -3.30
N SER A 69 -10.25 -0.50 -3.43
CA SER A 69 -9.61 -1.81 -3.23
C SER A 69 -8.72 -2.13 -4.43
N SER A 70 -7.57 -2.73 -4.18
CA SER A 70 -6.66 -3.13 -5.25
C SER A 70 -7.32 -4.16 -6.17
N GLU A 71 -8.15 -5.08 -5.65
CA GLU A 71 -8.89 -6.02 -6.51
C GLU A 71 -9.72 -5.28 -7.57
N LYS A 72 -10.45 -4.23 -7.16
CA LYS A 72 -11.28 -3.45 -8.08
C LYS A 72 -10.44 -2.64 -9.05
N VAL A 73 -9.34 -2.03 -8.61
CA VAL A 73 -8.45 -1.24 -9.48
C VAL A 73 -7.87 -2.10 -10.60
N TYR A 74 -7.27 -3.24 -10.25
CA TYR A 74 -6.62 -4.10 -11.24
C TYR A 74 -7.65 -4.80 -12.13
N SER A 75 -8.79 -5.24 -11.58
CA SER A 75 -9.88 -5.81 -12.39
C SER A 75 -10.48 -4.78 -13.37
N ASP A 76 -10.74 -3.55 -12.92
CA ASP A 76 -11.25 -2.48 -13.78
C ASP A 76 -10.25 -2.14 -14.90
N MET A 77 -8.95 -2.05 -14.56
CA MET A 77 -7.91 -1.76 -15.53
C MET A 77 -7.70 -2.91 -16.52
N ARG A 78 -7.83 -4.18 -16.10
CA ARG A 78 -7.81 -5.33 -17.02
C ARG A 78 -8.96 -5.25 -18.02
N ARG A 79 -10.17 -4.93 -17.56
CA ARG A 79 -11.33 -4.74 -18.45
C ARG A 79 -11.09 -3.62 -19.45
N PHE A 80 -10.54 -2.49 -19.00
CA PHE A 80 -10.20 -1.35 -19.85
C PHE A 80 -9.15 -1.73 -20.91
N VAL A 81 -8.05 -2.37 -20.51
CA VAL A 81 -6.99 -2.84 -21.42
C VAL A 81 -7.48 -3.91 -22.39
N ASN A 82 -8.33 -4.85 -21.95
CA ASN A 82 -8.88 -5.88 -22.84
C ASN A 82 -9.83 -5.29 -23.90
N ALA A 83 -10.53 -4.21 -23.58
CA ALA A 83 -11.48 -3.57 -24.49
C ALA A 83 -10.79 -2.71 -25.55
N PHE A 84 -9.77 -1.96 -25.14
CA PHE A 84 -9.16 -0.93 -25.98
C PHE A 84 -7.77 -1.29 -26.49
N GLY A 85 -7.09 -2.24 -25.86
CA GLY A 85 -5.70 -2.58 -26.12
C GLY A 85 -4.73 -1.68 -25.33
N ALA A 86 -3.66 -2.28 -24.78
CA ALA A 86 -2.75 -1.58 -23.87
C ALA A 86 -1.97 -0.45 -24.56
N LYS A 87 -1.58 -0.67 -25.82
CA LYS A 87 -0.74 0.24 -26.61
C LYS A 87 -1.57 1.38 -27.16
N GLU A 88 -2.78 1.08 -27.60
CA GLU A 88 -3.77 2.01 -28.15
C GLU A 88 -4.15 3.08 -27.11
N ILE A 89 -4.25 2.70 -25.83
CA ILE A 89 -4.51 3.63 -24.72
C ILE A 89 -3.41 4.72 -24.60
N LEU A 90 -2.17 4.47 -25.03
CA LEU A 90 -1.10 5.50 -25.00
C LEU A 90 -1.46 6.71 -25.86
N ASP A 91 -2.22 6.47 -26.93
CA ASP A 91 -2.54 7.45 -27.95
C ASP A 91 -3.91 8.10 -27.75
N PHE A 92 -4.67 7.64 -26.75
CA PHE A 92 -5.97 8.20 -26.42
C PHE A 92 -5.88 9.69 -26.05
N SER A 93 -6.87 10.45 -26.51
CA SER A 93 -7.13 11.78 -25.96
C SER A 93 -7.64 11.67 -24.51
N TYR A 94 -7.69 12.79 -23.81
CA TYR A 94 -8.28 12.81 -22.48
C TYR A 94 -9.78 12.44 -22.51
N GLU A 95 -10.47 12.89 -23.57
CA GLU A 95 -11.87 12.62 -23.85
C GLU A 95 -12.11 11.12 -24.14
N ASP A 96 -11.23 10.47 -24.90
CA ASP A 96 -11.32 9.02 -25.15
C ASP A 96 -11.18 8.20 -23.87
N ILE A 97 -10.26 8.60 -22.97
CA ILE A 97 -10.09 7.95 -21.67
C ILE A 97 -11.37 8.08 -20.82
N ILE A 98 -11.97 9.27 -20.76
CA ILE A 98 -13.22 9.48 -20.02
C ILE A 98 -14.33 8.63 -20.62
N LYS A 99 -14.55 8.76 -21.94
CA LYS A 99 -15.65 8.09 -22.63
C LYS A 99 -15.54 6.57 -22.52
N GLY A 100 -14.35 6.01 -22.77
CA GLY A 100 -14.13 4.57 -22.64
C GLY A 100 -14.32 4.07 -21.20
N SER A 101 -13.98 4.89 -20.20
CA SER A 101 -14.21 4.54 -18.79
C SER A 101 -15.69 4.52 -18.46
N GLU A 102 -16.45 5.50 -18.95
CA GLU A 102 -17.89 5.62 -18.76
C GLU A 102 -18.64 4.48 -19.46
N GLU A 103 -18.30 4.18 -20.71
CA GLU A 103 -18.89 3.10 -21.52
C GLU A 103 -18.74 1.73 -20.84
N LEU A 104 -17.60 1.47 -20.20
CA LEU A 104 -17.33 0.20 -19.52
C LEU A 104 -17.81 0.18 -18.06
N GLY A 105 -18.21 1.32 -17.49
CA GLY A 105 -18.54 1.44 -16.07
C GLY A 105 -17.36 1.05 -15.16
N VAL A 106 -16.14 1.41 -15.57
CA VAL A 106 -14.90 1.12 -14.85
C VAL A 106 -14.28 2.40 -14.28
N LEU A 107 -13.27 2.25 -13.41
CA LEU A 107 -12.41 3.35 -12.94
C LEU A 107 -13.12 4.53 -12.22
N ASP A 108 -14.40 4.34 -11.83
CA ASP A 108 -15.31 5.28 -11.16
C ASP A 108 -15.45 6.66 -11.82
N ASN A 109 -16.61 6.87 -12.44
CA ASN A 109 -17.06 8.13 -13.01
C ASN A 109 -17.15 9.19 -11.90
N GLY A 110 -16.21 10.15 -11.89
CA GLY A 110 -16.14 11.20 -10.87
C GLY A 110 -14.73 11.49 -10.35
N ILE A 111 -13.75 10.63 -10.64
CA ILE A 111 -12.35 10.90 -10.32
C ILE A 111 -11.63 11.47 -11.54
N GLY A 112 -11.92 12.73 -11.90
CA GLY A 112 -11.26 13.39 -13.04
C GLY A 112 -9.72 13.49 -12.89
N LYS A 113 -9.22 13.46 -11.65
CA LYS A 113 -7.78 13.63 -11.38
C LYS A 113 -6.91 12.43 -11.82
N PRO A 114 -7.23 11.16 -11.48
CA PRO A 114 -6.56 9.99 -12.05
C PRO A 114 -6.66 9.88 -13.57
N MET A 115 -7.81 10.19 -14.18
CA MET A 115 -7.95 10.16 -15.63
C MET A 115 -7.03 11.17 -16.31
N LYS A 116 -6.99 12.39 -15.80
CA LYS A 116 -6.09 13.42 -16.30
C LYS A 116 -4.63 13.02 -16.10
N ALA A 117 -4.31 12.42 -14.95
CA ALA A 117 -2.97 11.90 -14.69
C ALA A 117 -2.59 10.77 -15.65
N LEU A 118 -3.50 9.84 -15.99
CA LEU A 118 -3.27 8.80 -16.99
C LEU A 118 -2.91 9.42 -18.34
N TYR A 119 -3.74 10.34 -18.86
CA TYR A 119 -3.47 11.05 -20.10
C TYR A 119 -2.10 11.74 -20.11
N GLU A 120 -1.81 12.53 -19.07
CA GLU A 120 -0.56 13.28 -18.95
C GLU A 120 0.66 12.35 -18.80
N ASN A 121 0.51 11.24 -18.10
CA ASN A 121 1.55 10.24 -17.92
C ASN A 121 1.81 9.45 -19.21
N CYS A 122 0.79 9.12 -20.01
CA CYS A 122 0.96 8.52 -21.34
C CYS A 122 1.76 9.44 -22.27
N LYS A 123 1.53 10.76 -22.21
CA LYS A 123 2.35 11.74 -22.96
C LYS A 123 3.81 11.75 -22.50
N LYS A 124 4.06 11.82 -21.18
CA LYS A 124 5.42 11.75 -20.64
C LYS A 124 6.11 10.45 -21.04
N LEU A 125 5.40 9.32 -20.92
CA LEU A 125 5.94 8.01 -21.29
C LEU A 125 6.30 7.92 -22.77
N ARG A 126 5.47 8.45 -23.68
CA ARG A 126 5.80 8.55 -25.11
C ARG A 126 7.04 9.39 -25.36
N ASN A 127 7.07 10.60 -24.79
CA ASN A 127 8.11 11.57 -25.10
C ASN A 127 9.48 11.21 -24.51
N GLU A 128 9.51 10.65 -23.29
CA GLU A 128 10.76 10.41 -22.55
C GLU A 128 11.19 8.94 -22.57
N TYR A 129 10.26 8.01 -22.81
CA TYR A 129 10.49 6.56 -22.67
C TYR A 129 9.96 5.76 -23.87
N ASN A 130 9.73 6.41 -25.02
CA ASN A 130 9.24 5.77 -26.26
C ASN A 130 7.94 4.98 -26.08
N GLY A 131 7.09 5.35 -25.12
CA GLY A 131 5.82 4.69 -24.84
C GLY A 131 5.97 3.36 -24.10
N ASP A 132 7.17 3.01 -23.65
CA ASP A 132 7.46 1.72 -23.02
C ASP A 132 7.88 1.91 -21.56
N PRO A 133 7.07 1.47 -20.57
CA PRO A 133 7.44 1.59 -19.16
C PRO A 133 8.70 0.81 -18.77
N ARG A 134 9.12 -0.19 -19.57
CA ARG A 134 10.38 -0.93 -19.35
C ARG A 134 11.59 -0.03 -19.50
N ASN A 135 11.52 0.98 -20.38
CA ASN A 135 12.59 1.94 -20.60
C ASN A 135 12.86 2.85 -19.39
N ILE A 136 11.92 2.94 -18.43
CA ILE A 136 12.16 3.65 -17.18
C ILE A 136 13.35 3.04 -16.42
N PHE A 137 13.56 1.73 -16.54
CA PHE A 137 14.60 0.97 -15.83
C PHE A 137 15.88 0.76 -16.65
N MET A 138 15.87 1.12 -17.93
CA MET A 138 16.99 0.85 -18.83
C MET A 138 18.26 1.57 -18.35
N GLY A 139 19.32 0.78 -18.13
CA GLY A 139 20.62 1.27 -17.64
C GLY A 139 20.67 1.64 -16.15
N ILE A 140 19.61 1.35 -15.38
CA ILE A 140 19.58 1.63 -13.94
C ILE A 140 19.89 0.35 -13.16
N ARG A 141 20.86 0.42 -12.25
CA ARG A 141 21.13 -0.64 -11.25
C ARG A 141 20.83 -0.21 -9.81
N ASP A 142 20.60 1.09 -9.58
CA ASP A 142 20.21 1.63 -8.27
C ASP A 142 18.69 1.80 -8.16
N VAL A 143 18.07 1.11 -7.21
CA VAL A 143 16.61 1.20 -6.98
C VAL A 143 16.15 2.60 -6.56
N ASN A 144 17.00 3.41 -5.93
CA ASN A 144 16.66 4.79 -5.56
C ASN A 144 16.54 5.69 -6.79
N GLU A 145 17.36 5.46 -7.82
CA GLU A 145 17.23 6.16 -9.09
C GLU A 145 15.93 5.77 -9.80
N ALA A 146 15.59 4.47 -9.82
CA ALA A 146 14.32 4.02 -10.35
C ALA A 146 13.12 4.61 -9.59
N LEU A 147 13.19 4.66 -8.25
CA LEU A 147 12.17 5.29 -7.41
C LEU A 147 11.99 6.77 -7.74
N ALA A 148 13.09 7.50 -7.98
CA ALA A 148 13.06 8.90 -8.36
C ALA A 148 12.35 9.08 -9.71
N ARG A 149 12.79 8.36 -10.76
CA ARG A 149 12.19 8.45 -12.11
C ARG A 149 10.70 8.07 -12.11
N VAL A 150 10.34 6.97 -11.47
CA VAL A 150 8.93 6.52 -11.38
C VAL A 150 8.09 7.54 -10.60
N SER A 151 8.66 8.23 -9.61
CA SER A 151 7.93 9.22 -8.80
C SER A 151 7.69 10.56 -9.51
N GLU A 152 8.30 10.79 -10.67
CA GLU A 152 8.03 11.99 -11.49
C GLU A 152 6.66 11.94 -12.18
N PHE A 153 6.11 10.73 -12.36
CA PHE A 153 4.80 10.56 -12.96
C PHE A 153 3.69 11.05 -12.04
N LYS A 154 2.70 11.72 -12.62
CA LYS A 154 1.61 12.34 -11.87
C LYS A 154 0.83 11.29 -11.09
N LEU A 155 0.58 11.62 -9.81
CA LEU A 155 -0.09 10.75 -8.82
C LEU A 155 0.65 9.45 -8.47
N ILE A 156 1.90 9.28 -8.90
CA ILE A 156 2.77 8.18 -8.48
C ILE A 156 3.75 8.73 -7.43
N GLY A 157 3.32 8.76 -6.17
CA GLY A 157 4.24 9.05 -5.06
C GLY A 157 5.08 7.82 -4.69
N LEU A 158 6.04 8.00 -3.79
CA LEU A 158 7.01 6.96 -3.40
C LEU A 158 6.40 5.58 -3.10
N GLY A 159 5.26 5.52 -2.39
CA GLY A 159 4.60 4.22 -2.12
C GLY A 159 4.06 3.51 -3.36
N LYS A 160 3.57 4.25 -4.35
CA LYS A 160 3.14 3.69 -5.64
C LYS A 160 4.33 3.39 -6.55
N ALA A 161 5.38 4.21 -6.47
CA ALA A 161 6.63 3.92 -7.17
C ALA A 161 7.21 2.59 -6.71
N SER A 162 7.29 2.35 -5.39
CA SER A 162 7.65 1.06 -4.81
C SER A 162 6.80 -0.10 -5.36
N LEU A 163 5.48 0.08 -5.42
CA LEU A 163 4.57 -0.96 -5.94
C LEU A 163 4.83 -1.27 -7.43
N PHE A 164 5.01 -0.24 -8.25
CA PHE A 164 5.30 -0.44 -9.68
C PHE A 164 6.65 -1.13 -9.90
N ILE A 165 7.68 -0.73 -9.15
CA ILE A 165 9.01 -1.35 -9.21
C ILE A 165 8.95 -2.80 -8.73
N LYS A 166 8.24 -3.08 -7.62
CA LYS A 166 7.97 -4.44 -7.13
C LYS A 166 7.44 -5.33 -8.26
N ASN A 167 6.44 -4.82 -9.00
CA ASN A 167 5.81 -5.57 -10.09
C ASN A 167 6.72 -5.71 -11.32
N ALA A 168 7.56 -4.73 -11.61
CA ALA A 168 8.59 -4.84 -12.65
C ALA A 168 9.62 -5.93 -12.31
N ILE A 169 10.07 -6.02 -11.05
CA ILE A 169 10.99 -7.08 -10.60
C ILE A 169 10.33 -8.45 -10.70
N LYS A 170 9.09 -8.60 -10.19
CA LYS A 170 8.33 -9.86 -10.27
C LYS A 170 8.06 -10.30 -11.71
N ALA A 171 7.95 -9.36 -12.64
CA ALA A 171 7.78 -9.63 -14.06
C ALA A 171 9.09 -9.91 -14.82
N GLY A 172 10.25 -9.87 -14.15
CA GLY A 172 11.57 -10.06 -14.77
C GLY A 172 12.02 -8.88 -15.65
N VAL A 173 11.44 -7.69 -15.47
CA VAL A 173 11.71 -6.49 -16.28
C VAL A 173 12.82 -5.62 -15.66
N ALA A 174 12.99 -5.70 -14.35
CA ALA A 174 13.96 -4.88 -13.62
C ALA A 174 14.71 -5.70 -12.57
N GLU A 175 15.97 -5.36 -12.36
CA GLU A 175 16.85 -5.93 -11.34
C GLU A 175 17.79 -4.83 -10.83
N PHE A 176 18.02 -4.78 -9.53
CA PHE A 176 18.80 -3.73 -8.88
C PHE A 176 19.85 -4.34 -7.94
N ASP A 177 21.05 -3.77 -7.93
CA ASP A 177 22.15 -4.23 -7.08
C ASP A 177 21.87 -3.98 -5.59
N ASN A 178 21.05 -2.96 -5.31
CA ASN A 178 20.66 -2.55 -3.96
C ASN A 178 19.15 -2.71 -3.70
N GLN A 179 18.54 -3.78 -4.23
CA GLN A 179 17.10 -4.05 -4.11
C GLN A 179 16.58 -4.01 -2.66
N GLN A 180 17.40 -4.36 -1.66
CA GLN A 180 17.06 -4.27 -0.23
C GLN A 180 16.73 -2.85 0.26
N GLU A 181 17.20 -1.82 -0.45
CA GLU A 181 16.86 -0.42 -0.16
C GLU A 181 15.44 -0.05 -0.60
N MET A 182 14.80 -0.88 -1.44
CA MET A 182 13.45 -0.62 -1.93
C MET A 182 12.46 -0.67 -0.76
N PRO A 183 11.75 0.42 -0.46
CA PRO A 183 10.78 0.40 0.62
C PRO A 183 9.51 -0.35 0.23
N ILE A 184 8.92 -1.13 1.14
CA ILE A 184 7.54 -1.59 1.00
C ILE A 184 6.55 -0.41 0.94
N LYS A 185 5.38 -0.64 0.34
CA LYS A 185 4.34 0.38 0.29
C LYS A 185 3.60 0.45 1.63
N ILE A 186 3.88 1.49 2.41
CA ILE A 186 3.15 1.71 3.67
C ILE A 186 1.72 2.21 3.41
N ASP A 187 0.78 1.28 3.38
CA ASP A 187 -0.64 1.55 3.18
C ASP A 187 -1.49 1.31 4.45
N ARG A 188 -2.83 1.30 4.29
CA ARG A 188 -3.73 1.08 5.45
C ARG A 188 -3.57 -0.29 6.09
N HIS A 189 -3.12 -1.31 5.36
CA HIS A 189 -2.94 -2.67 5.85
C HIS A 189 -1.69 -2.72 6.71
N VAL A 190 -0.55 -2.25 6.18
CA VAL A 190 0.72 -2.18 6.92
C VAL A 190 0.56 -1.39 8.21
N ILE A 191 -0.04 -0.19 8.15
CA ILE A 191 -0.22 0.66 9.35
C ILE A 191 -1.11 -0.04 10.39
N ARG A 192 -2.26 -0.59 9.96
CA ARG A 192 -3.21 -1.23 10.88
C ARG A 192 -2.59 -2.45 11.58
N ILE A 193 -1.90 -3.30 10.82
CA ILE A 193 -1.25 -4.50 11.35
C ILE A 193 -0.10 -4.09 12.29
N SER A 194 0.79 -3.20 11.84
CA SER A 194 1.92 -2.73 12.66
C SER A 194 1.45 -2.13 13.98
N TYR A 195 0.43 -1.26 13.93
CA TYR A 195 -0.14 -0.65 15.12
C TYR A 195 -0.78 -1.71 16.03
N GLY A 196 -1.52 -2.66 15.46
CA GLY A 196 -2.18 -3.71 16.22
C GLY A 196 -1.26 -4.71 16.89
N GLN A 197 -0.06 -4.90 16.35
CA GLN A 197 0.96 -5.76 16.92
C GLN A 197 1.90 -5.00 17.87
N GLY A 198 1.67 -3.70 18.10
CA GLY A 198 2.53 -2.86 18.92
C GLY A 198 3.92 -2.67 18.31
N VAL A 199 4.05 -2.77 16.98
CA VAL A 199 5.27 -2.40 16.27
C VAL A 199 5.47 -0.89 16.30
N ILE A 200 4.37 -0.14 16.27
CA ILE A 200 4.39 1.31 16.30
C ILE A 200 3.42 1.79 17.36
N HIS A 201 3.95 2.58 18.30
CA HIS A 201 3.17 3.20 19.36
C HIS A 201 3.10 4.70 19.12
N ARG A 202 1.89 5.24 19.28
CA ARG A 202 1.69 6.69 19.35
C ARG A 202 1.54 7.05 20.83
N LEU A 203 2.14 8.15 21.24
CA LEU A 203 1.82 8.76 22.52
C LEU A 203 0.33 9.13 22.57
N PRO A 204 -0.35 9.00 23.73
CA PRO A 204 -1.73 9.45 23.91
C PRO A 204 -1.87 10.91 23.52
N GLN A 205 -2.93 11.25 22.78
CA GLN A 205 -3.07 12.59 22.22
C GLN A 205 -4.39 13.22 22.66
N PRO A 206 -4.36 14.49 23.07
CA PRO A 206 -5.53 15.14 23.64
C PRO A 206 -6.64 15.30 22.60
N ARG A 207 -7.89 15.43 23.05
CA ARG A 207 -9.08 15.48 22.17
C ARG A 207 -9.02 16.65 21.17
N ASP A 208 -8.34 17.73 21.52
CA ASP A 208 -8.12 18.93 20.75
C ASP A 208 -6.77 18.94 20.01
N PHE A 209 -6.14 17.78 19.83
CA PHE A 209 -4.85 17.66 19.14
C PHE A 209 -4.85 18.37 17.79
N LYS A 210 -3.89 19.27 17.64
CA LYS A 210 -3.60 20.00 16.41
C LYS A 210 -2.27 19.54 15.85
N TYR A 211 -2.26 19.09 14.60
CA TYR A 211 -1.02 18.81 13.90
C TYR A 211 -0.50 20.10 13.25
N LYS A 212 0.68 20.57 13.67
CA LYS A 212 1.27 21.85 13.25
C LYS A 212 0.27 23.03 13.37
N GLY A 213 -0.40 23.11 14.52
CA GLY A 213 -1.40 24.16 14.82
C GLY A 213 -2.73 24.02 14.08
N LYS A 214 -2.95 22.97 13.27
CA LYS A 214 -4.17 22.77 12.49
C LYS A 214 -4.98 21.58 12.98
N ASN A 215 -6.31 21.75 13.00
CA ASN A 215 -7.23 20.65 13.26
C ASN A 215 -7.11 19.58 12.16
N LEU A 216 -7.23 18.31 12.54
CA LEU A 216 -7.25 17.15 11.62
C LEU A 216 -8.58 17.03 10.84
N LYS A 217 -9.09 18.14 10.28
CA LYS A 217 -10.35 18.16 9.53
C LYS A 217 -10.14 18.16 8.01
N SER A 218 -9.00 18.66 7.53
CA SER A 218 -8.71 18.72 6.09
C SER A 218 -7.92 17.51 5.61
N SER A 219 -8.26 17.01 4.43
CA SER A 219 -7.57 15.89 3.77
C SER A 219 -6.06 16.11 3.63
N LYS A 220 -5.62 17.37 3.44
CA LYS A 220 -4.21 17.75 3.36
C LYS A 220 -3.49 17.56 4.69
N VAL A 221 -4.05 18.06 5.80
CA VAL A 221 -3.44 17.91 7.14
C VAL A 221 -3.44 16.45 7.56
N ILE A 222 -4.52 15.73 7.27
CA ILE A 222 -4.67 14.29 7.46
C ILE A 222 -3.58 13.49 6.74
N ARG A 223 -3.34 13.78 5.46
CA ARG A 223 -2.29 13.11 4.68
C ARG A 223 -0.91 13.42 5.23
N ALA A 224 -0.62 14.67 5.55
CA ALA A 224 0.65 15.07 6.14
C ALA A 224 0.90 14.36 7.49
N TYR A 225 -0.12 14.31 8.33
CA TYR A 225 -0.08 13.58 9.60
C TYR A 225 0.18 12.10 9.40
N ARG A 226 -0.57 11.42 8.51
CA ARG A 226 -0.37 10.00 8.20
C ARG A 226 1.04 9.73 7.69
N SER A 227 1.54 10.61 6.83
CA SER A 227 2.88 10.48 6.25
C SER A 227 3.96 10.57 7.33
N CYS A 228 3.88 11.57 8.21
CA CYS A 228 4.88 11.77 9.26
C CYS A 228 4.79 10.74 10.38
N MET A 229 3.58 10.35 10.79
CA MET A 229 3.40 9.50 11.97
C MET A 229 3.46 8.01 11.67
N PHE A 230 3.26 7.60 10.41
CA PHE A 230 3.19 6.17 10.08
C PHE A 230 4.03 5.84 8.85
N GLU A 231 3.81 6.52 7.73
CA GLU A 231 4.44 6.10 6.47
C GLU A 231 5.96 6.26 6.49
N SER A 232 6.48 7.38 6.98
CA SER A 232 7.93 7.59 7.06
C SER A 232 8.59 6.71 8.14
N PRO A 233 8.09 6.64 9.39
CA PRO A 233 8.67 5.78 10.41
C PRO A 233 8.65 4.29 10.05
N LEU A 234 7.51 3.76 9.62
CA LEU A 234 7.39 2.35 9.26
C LEU A 234 8.21 1.99 8.03
N ARG A 235 8.36 2.92 7.07
CA ARG A 235 9.23 2.70 5.91
C ARG A 235 10.68 2.49 6.32
N LYS A 236 11.21 3.36 7.17
CA LYS A 236 12.57 3.22 7.71
C LYS A 236 12.71 1.92 8.51
N LEU A 237 11.73 1.63 9.36
CA LEU A 237 11.72 0.43 10.19
C LEU A 237 11.77 -0.84 9.35
N TYR A 238 10.91 -0.98 8.33
CA TYR A 238 10.87 -2.21 7.52
C TYR A 238 12.05 -2.34 6.55
N ILE A 239 12.72 -1.24 6.16
CA ILE A 239 14.05 -1.32 5.51
C ILE A 239 15.07 -1.94 6.48
N MET A 240 15.09 -1.54 7.76
CA MET A 240 15.99 -2.15 8.74
C MET A 240 15.66 -3.63 8.96
N VAL A 241 14.37 -3.97 9.08
CA VAL A 241 13.93 -5.36 9.31
C VAL A 241 14.37 -6.28 8.17
N THR A 242 14.12 -5.90 6.92
CA THR A 242 14.50 -6.74 5.77
C THR A 242 16.01 -6.91 5.66
N LYS A 243 16.80 -5.85 5.88
CA LYS A 243 18.27 -5.95 5.94
C LYS A 243 18.75 -6.91 7.04
N GLN A 244 18.14 -6.86 8.23
CA GLN A 244 18.56 -7.69 9.36
C GLN A 244 18.12 -9.15 9.24
N THR A 245 16.99 -9.40 8.58
CA THR A 245 16.38 -10.74 8.51
C THR A 245 16.63 -11.48 7.21
N GLY A 246 17.05 -10.78 6.16
CA GLY A 246 17.15 -11.33 4.81
C GLY A 246 15.82 -11.53 4.11
N ILE A 247 14.69 -11.19 4.74
CA ILE A 247 13.36 -11.24 4.13
C ILE A 247 13.31 -10.27 2.95
N SER A 248 12.79 -10.72 1.81
CA SER A 248 12.62 -9.84 0.65
C SER A 248 11.56 -8.78 0.93
N GLN A 249 11.82 -7.55 0.48
CA GLN A 249 10.84 -6.46 0.51
C GLN A 249 9.57 -6.83 -0.29
N LEU A 250 9.72 -7.64 -1.36
CA LEU A 250 8.61 -8.08 -2.21
C LEU A 250 7.68 -9.02 -1.42
N GLU A 251 8.28 -10.02 -0.77
CA GLU A 251 7.57 -11.02 0.05
C GLU A 251 6.88 -10.34 1.22
N LEU A 252 7.55 -9.39 1.88
CA LEU A 252 6.99 -8.68 3.01
C LEU A 252 5.79 -7.81 2.61
N ASP A 253 5.87 -7.08 1.49
CA ASP A 253 4.77 -6.27 0.97
C ASP A 253 3.56 -7.16 0.61
N ASP A 254 3.78 -8.27 -0.07
CA ASP A 254 2.75 -9.25 -0.43
C ASP A 254 2.11 -9.90 0.81
N ALA A 255 2.91 -10.24 1.82
CA ALA A 255 2.42 -10.82 3.07
C ALA A 255 1.56 -9.84 3.87
N PHE A 256 1.97 -8.57 3.96
CA PHE A 256 1.15 -7.53 4.56
C PHE A 256 -0.17 -7.35 3.82
N TRP A 257 -0.14 -7.36 2.49
CA TRP A 257 -1.35 -7.27 1.69
C TRP A 257 -2.27 -8.46 1.94
N ALA A 258 -1.76 -9.69 1.86
CA ALA A 258 -2.53 -10.92 2.00
C ALA A 258 -3.26 -11.02 3.35
N VAL A 259 -2.53 -10.85 4.45
CA VAL A 259 -3.13 -10.85 5.80
C VAL A 259 -4.06 -9.65 5.99
N GLY A 260 -3.65 -8.51 5.44
CA GLY A 260 -4.38 -7.26 5.53
C GLY A 260 -5.73 -7.27 4.83
N SER A 261 -5.81 -7.85 3.63
CA SER A 261 -6.98 -7.86 2.75
C SER A 261 -7.92 -9.01 3.10
N LEU A 262 -7.40 -10.21 3.36
CA LEU A 262 -8.22 -11.39 3.61
C LEU A 262 -8.68 -11.50 5.06
N GLY A 263 -7.83 -11.12 6.01
CA GLY A 263 -8.09 -11.21 7.45
C GLY A 263 -8.52 -9.88 8.04
N CYS A 264 -7.55 -8.98 8.26
CA CYS A 264 -7.76 -7.75 9.03
C CYS A 264 -8.80 -6.79 8.42
N ALA A 265 -9.18 -6.93 7.15
CA ALA A 265 -10.21 -6.10 6.53
C ALA A 265 -11.64 -6.45 6.99
N ARG A 266 -11.87 -7.68 7.48
CA ARG A 266 -13.21 -8.16 7.91
C ARG A 266 -13.71 -7.46 9.18
N LYS A 267 -12.79 -6.97 10.02
CA LYS A 267 -13.08 -6.25 11.28
C LYS A 267 -14.02 -7.03 12.22
N ASP A 268 -13.93 -8.36 12.22
CA ASP A 268 -14.74 -9.21 13.07
C ASP A 268 -13.87 -10.08 14.00
N TYR A 269 -14.38 -10.33 15.20
CA TYR A 269 -13.65 -11.05 16.25
C TYR A 269 -13.36 -12.51 15.89
N LYS A 270 -14.27 -13.17 15.16
CA LYS A 270 -14.12 -14.59 14.79
C LYS A 270 -12.97 -14.77 13.80
N ALA A 271 -12.84 -13.88 12.83
CA ALA A 271 -11.73 -13.85 11.90
C ALA A 271 -10.40 -13.53 12.63
N CYS A 272 -10.42 -12.63 13.61
CA CYS A 272 -9.23 -12.30 14.39
C CYS A 272 -8.75 -13.45 15.28
N ASN A 273 -9.64 -14.19 15.94
CA ASN A 273 -9.26 -15.27 16.86
C ASN A 273 -9.22 -16.67 16.24
N GLY A 274 -9.79 -16.84 15.04
CA GLY A 274 -9.90 -18.15 14.40
C GLY A 274 -9.07 -18.28 13.12
N LEU A 275 -8.69 -17.17 12.48
CA LEU A 275 -8.07 -17.19 11.15
C LEU A 275 -6.84 -16.27 11.02
N CYS A 276 -6.59 -15.39 11.99
CA CYS A 276 -5.47 -14.45 11.91
C CYS A 276 -4.20 -15.13 12.42
N PRO A 277 -3.12 -15.17 11.62
CA PRO A 277 -1.86 -15.80 12.04
C PRO A 277 -1.07 -14.97 13.07
N LEU A 278 -1.55 -13.78 13.40
CA LEU A 278 -0.84 -12.81 14.21
C LEU A 278 -1.43 -12.76 15.63
N GLU A 279 -1.03 -13.70 16.48
CA GLU A 279 -1.38 -13.73 17.89
C GLU A 279 -0.15 -13.51 18.80
N PRO A 280 -0.27 -12.68 19.86
CA PRO A 280 -1.43 -11.88 20.27
C PRO A 280 -1.53 -10.51 19.56
N CYS A 281 -2.70 -10.17 19.01
CA CYS A 281 -3.00 -8.83 18.48
C CYS A 281 -3.69 -7.94 19.52
N THR A 282 -3.19 -6.72 19.71
CA THR A 282 -3.69 -5.78 20.73
C THR A 282 -4.81 -4.86 20.23
N VAL A 283 -5.13 -4.85 18.92
CA VAL A 283 -6.06 -3.88 18.32
C VAL A 283 -7.16 -4.50 17.46
N LEU A 284 -8.41 -4.25 17.86
CA LEU A 284 -9.62 -4.36 17.04
C LEU A 284 -10.13 -2.96 16.64
N ALA A 285 -9.25 -2.08 16.15
CA ALA A 285 -9.65 -0.70 15.88
C ALA A 285 -10.65 -0.65 14.71
N LYS A 286 -11.78 0.05 14.94
CA LYS A 286 -12.55 0.67 13.86
C LYS A 286 -11.67 1.74 13.19
N THR A 287 -10.90 1.33 12.18
CA THR A 287 -10.22 2.28 11.30
C THR A 287 -11.24 2.92 10.37
N THR A 288 -11.28 4.25 10.30
CA THR A 288 -11.99 4.92 9.20
C THR A 288 -11.34 4.53 7.86
N HIS A 289 -12.09 4.63 6.75
CA HIS A 289 -11.61 4.27 5.41
C HIS A 289 -10.30 5.00 5.03
N SER A 290 -10.06 6.18 5.62
CA SER A 290 -8.87 6.99 5.39
C SER A 290 -7.65 6.63 6.25
N GLY A 291 -7.77 5.69 7.20
CA GLY A 291 -6.69 5.33 8.14
C GLY A 291 -6.19 6.49 9.00
N THR A 292 -6.98 7.56 9.11
CA THR A 292 -6.60 8.84 9.71
C THR A 292 -7.12 8.99 11.13
N PHE A 293 -8.34 8.51 11.33
CA PHE A 293 -8.95 8.40 12.63
C PHE A 293 -9.01 6.92 12.95
N TYR A 294 -8.07 6.48 13.77
CA TYR A 294 -8.34 5.36 14.64
C TYR A 294 -9.34 5.93 15.66
N GLN A 295 -10.64 5.75 15.42
CA GLN A 295 -11.60 5.99 16.51
C GLN A 295 -11.31 4.88 17.51
N PHE A 296 -10.51 5.24 18.51
CA PHE A 296 -10.19 4.43 19.67
C PHE A 296 -11.48 4.25 20.47
N TRP A 297 -12.31 3.31 20.04
CA TRP A 297 -13.33 2.77 20.92
C TRP A 297 -12.72 1.61 21.68
N ILE A 298 -12.73 1.80 23.00
CA ILE A 298 -12.93 0.79 24.03
C ILE A 298 -13.34 -0.55 23.42
N ASP A 299 -12.52 -1.55 23.72
CA ASP A 299 -12.74 -2.96 23.48
C ASP A 299 -14.24 -3.37 23.54
N THR A 300 -14.89 -3.51 22.38
CA THR A 300 -16.27 -4.00 22.29
C THR A 300 -16.38 -5.52 22.42
N ARG A 301 -15.28 -6.23 22.73
CA ARG A 301 -15.32 -7.69 23.02
C ARG A 301 -16.02 -7.98 24.35
N ARG A 302 -16.10 -7.01 25.26
CA ARG A 302 -16.97 -7.11 26.44
C ARG A 302 -18.37 -6.71 26.07
N GLY A 303 -19.06 -7.61 25.35
CA GLY A 303 -20.51 -7.64 25.46
C GLY A 303 -20.88 -7.66 26.94
N HIS A 304 -21.60 -6.64 27.40
CA HIS A 304 -22.32 -6.60 28.67
C HIS A 304 -21.68 -7.28 29.89
N VAL A 305 -20.46 -6.88 30.30
CA VAL A 305 -20.04 -7.08 31.70
C VAL A 305 -19.39 -5.79 32.22
N GLY A 306 -20.21 -5.00 32.92
CA GLY A 306 -19.84 -4.02 33.95
C GLY A 306 -18.60 -3.16 33.71
N GLN A 307 -18.73 -2.06 32.97
CA GLN A 307 -17.81 -0.93 33.08
C GLN A 307 -18.37 0.10 34.06
N ARG A 308 -18.00 -0.02 35.35
CA ARG A 308 -18.04 1.11 36.28
C ARG A 308 -16.72 1.45 36.97
N ASP A 309 -15.69 0.58 36.98
CA ASP A 309 -14.63 0.76 37.98
C ASP A 309 -13.16 0.86 37.52
N MET A 310 -12.83 1.08 36.23
CA MET A 310 -11.39 1.10 35.82
C MET A 310 -10.78 2.45 35.42
N PHE A 311 -11.47 3.59 35.56
CA PHE A 311 -10.85 4.91 35.33
C PHE A 311 -11.22 5.95 36.39
N LYS A 312 -11.10 5.57 37.67
CA LYS A 312 -10.92 6.51 38.78
C LYS A 312 -9.47 6.50 39.25
N GLY A 313 -8.54 6.73 38.33
CA GLY A 313 -7.16 7.12 38.65
C GLY A 313 -6.97 8.55 38.17
N LYS A 314 -7.10 9.51 39.07
CA LYS A 314 -6.78 10.91 38.80
C LYS A 314 -5.30 11.02 38.42
N PHE A 315 -5.02 11.60 37.25
CA PHE A 315 -3.82 12.38 36.99
C PHE A 315 -4.29 13.81 36.73
#